data_AF-A0A4R8A172-F1
#
_entry.id   AF-A0A4R8A172-F1
#
_cell.length_a   1.000
_cell.length_b   1.000
_cell.length_c   1.000
_cell.angle_alpha   90.00
_cell.angle_beta   90.00
_cell.angle_gamma   90.00
#
_symmetry.space_group_name_H-M   'P 1'
#
loop_
_entity.id
_entity.type
_entity.pdbx_description
1 polymer ?
#
loop_
_entity_poly.entity_id
_entity_poly.type
_entity_poly.pdbx_seq_one_letter_code
_entity_poly.pdbx_strand_id
1 'polypeptide(L)'
;MADKKKAGAFDIRVVIALLIGIYGVVLTILGIVEKQSEVDKAAGININLWGGIGMLVFTALFVLWARLRPIAVPVEEDATEQ
;
A
#
# COMPACT_ATOMS: atom_id res chain seq x y z
N MET A 1 -3.60 -31.11 14.30
CA MET A 1 -3.14 -29.71 14.38
C MET A 1 -3.73 -29.01 13.17
N ALA A 2 -4.80 -28.24 13.33
CA ALA A 2 -5.55 -27.67 12.22
C ALA A 2 -4.63 -26.82 11.31
N ASP A 3 -4.62 -27.14 10.02
CA ASP A 3 -3.76 -26.52 9.03
C ASP A 3 -4.23 -25.09 8.77
N LYS A 4 -3.55 -24.13 9.38
CA LYS A 4 -3.93 -22.71 9.35
C LYS A 4 -3.46 -22.09 8.04
N LYS A 5 -4.20 -22.32 6.96
CA LYS A 5 -3.89 -21.72 5.66
C LYS A 5 -4.12 -20.22 5.75
N LYS A 6 -3.05 -19.42 5.66
CA LYS A 6 -3.19 -17.96 5.47
C LYS A 6 -3.96 -17.74 4.18
N ALA A 7 -5.18 -17.23 4.25
CA ALA A 7 -5.77 -16.54 3.11
C ALA A 7 -5.03 -15.22 2.94
N GLY A 8 -3.85 -15.29 2.33
CA GLY A 8 -2.88 -14.21 2.51
C GLY A 8 -2.58 -13.41 1.26
N ALA A 9 -2.84 -13.94 0.07
CA ALA A 9 -2.30 -13.36 -1.16
C ALA A 9 -3.19 -12.26 -1.78
N PHE A 10 -4.46 -12.19 -1.41
CA PHE A 10 -5.46 -11.26 -1.98
C PHE A 10 -6.16 -10.42 -0.89
N ASP A 11 -5.43 -9.98 0.14
CA ASP A 11 -5.96 -8.95 1.04
C ASP A 11 -6.00 -7.61 0.30
N ILE A 12 -7.20 -7.04 0.15
CA ILE A 12 -7.42 -5.76 -0.54
C ILE A 12 -6.54 -4.63 0.03
N ARG A 13 -6.19 -4.68 1.32
CA ARG A 13 -5.33 -3.68 1.96
C ARG A 13 -3.92 -3.74 1.41
N VAL A 14 -3.40 -4.94 1.16
CA VAL A 14 -2.06 -5.12 0.59
C VAL A 14 -2.05 -4.69 -0.88
N VAL A 15 -3.11 -5.00 -1.64
CA VAL A 15 -3.26 -4.55 -3.04
C VAL A 15 -3.31 -3.02 -3.12
N ILE A 16 -4.15 -2.38 -2.31
CA ILE A 16 -4.25 -0.91 -2.23
C ILE A 16 -2.90 -0.30 -1.83
N ALA A 17 -2.26 -0.85 -0.80
CA ALA A 17 -0.97 -0.35 -0.32
C ALA A 17 0.13 -0.45 -1.38
N LEU A 18 0.15 -1.54 -2.16
CA LEU A 18 1.09 -1.73 -3.26
C LEU A 18 0.86 -0.70 -4.37
N LEU A 19 -0.38 -0.55 -4.84
CA LEU A 19 -0.73 0.39 -5.92
C LEU A 19 -0.41 1.84 -5.53
N ILE A 20 -0.84 2.27 -4.33
CA ILE A 20 -0.54 3.61 -3.81
C ILE A 20 0.96 3.76 -3.56
N GLY A 21 1.63 2.72 -3.06
CA GLY A 21 3.06 2.74 -2.77
C GLY A 21 3.90 2.95 -4.03
N ILE A 22 3.60 2.22 -5.10
CA ILE A 22 4.29 2.37 -6.39
C ILE A 22 4.13 3.80 -6.91
N TYR A 23 2.90 4.32 -6.91
CA TYR A 23 2.65 5.67 -7.39
C TYR A 23 3.30 6.74 -6.49
N GLY A 24 3.28 6.55 -5.17
CA GLY A 24 3.96 7.42 -4.20
C GLY A 24 5.47 7.45 -4.40
N VAL A 25 6.11 6.30 -4.71
CA VAL A 25 7.52 6.25 -5.09
C VAL A 25 7.78 7.05 -6.36
N VAL A 26 6.95 6.87 -7.40
CA VAL A 26 7.08 7.62 -8.65
C VAL A 26 6.98 9.13 -8.40
N LEU A 27 5.97 9.59 -7.66
CA LEU A 27 5.81 11.01 -7.33
C LEU A 27 6.96 11.56 -6.50
N THR A 28 7.48 10.78 -5.54
CA THR A 28 8.63 11.18 -4.74
C THR A 28 9.86 11.36 -5.61
N ILE A 29 10.13 10.43 -6.54
CA ILE A 29 11.24 10.54 -7.49
C ILE A 29 11.06 11.77 -8.38
N LEU A 30 9.85 11.94 -8.95
CA LEU A 30 9.54 13.10 -9.80
C LEU A 30 9.72 14.41 -9.04
N GLY A 31 9.27 14.48 -7.78
CA GLY A 31 9.46 15.63 -6.91
C GLY A 31 10.93 15.92 -6.60
N ILE A 32 11.76 14.90 -6.38
CA ILE A 32 13.20 15.07 -6.13
C ILE A 32 13.93 15.63 -7.36
N VAL A 33 13.57 15.16 -8.57
CA VAL A 33 14.20 15.61 -9.82
C VAL A 33 13.49 16.80 -10.47
N GLU A 34 12.48 17.35 -9.80
CA GLU A 34 11.64 18.42 -10.34
C GLU A 34 12.44 19.72 -10.51
N LYS A 35 12.22 20.41 -11.63
CA LYS A 35 12.84 21.70 -11.89
C LYS A 35 12.11 22.80 -11.12
N GLN A 36 12.86 23.80 -10.63
CA GLN A 36 12.29 24.94 -9.92
C GLN A 36 11.19 25.65 -10.74
N SER A 37 11.33 25.74 -12.05
CA SER A 37 10.32 26.33 -12.94
C SER A 37 8.95 25.64 -12.89
N GLU A 38 8.92 24.34 -12.56
CA GLU A 38 7.67 23.60 -12.39
C GLU A 38 7.10 23.81 -10.97
N VAL A 39 7.96 23.84 -9.96
CA VAL A 39 7.59 24.15 -8.56
C VAL A 39 7.01 25.56 -8.43
N ASP A 40 7.54 26.53 -9.17
CA ASP A 40 7.07 27.91 -9.16
C ASP A 40 5.65 28.05 -9.71
N LYS A 41 5.21 27.16 -10.62
CA LYS A 41 3.81 27.09 -11.08
C LYS A 41 2.84 26.72 -9.97
N ALA A 42 3.35 26.07 -8.92
CA ALA A 42 2.62 25.67 -7.73
C ALA A 42 2.94 26.58 -6.52
N ALA A 43 3.17 27.88 -6.76
CA ALA A 43 3.49 28.87 -5.72
C ALA A 43 4.70 28.50 -4.85
N GLY A 44 5.69 27.83 -5.45
CA GLY A 44 6.90 27.40 -4.75
C GLY A 44 6.74 26.07 -3.98
N ILE A 45 5.60 25.39 -4.10
CA ILE A 45 5.33 24.13 -3.42
C ILE A 45 5.57 22.96 -4.37
N ASN A 46 6.48 22.06 -3.99
CA ASN A 46 6.70 20.83 -4.75
C ASN A 46 5.58 19.82 -4.44
N ILE A 47 4.50 19.88 -5.22
CA ILE A 47 3.29 19.06 -5.03
C ILE A 47 3.62 17.57 -5.20
N ASN A 48 4.49 17.23 -6.15
CA ASN A 48 4.89 15.84 -6.41
C ASN A 48 5.58 15.23 -5.19
N LEU A 49 6.51 15.97 -4.57
CA LEU A 49 7.24 15.50 -3.40
C LEU A 49 6.33 15.36 -2.17
N TRP A 50 5.53 16.38 -1.85
CA TRP A 50 4.62 16.33 -0.71
C TRP A 50 3.54 15.26 -0.87
N GLY A 51 2.96 15.14 -2.07
CA GLY A 51 2.01 14.10 -2.42
C GLY A 51 2.64 12.70 -2.34
N GLY A 52 3.84 12.53 -2.89
CA GLY A 52 4.61 11.30 -2.83
C GLY A 52 4.90 10.86 -1.39
N ILE A 53 5.41 11.76 -0.55
CA ILE A 53 5.66 11.47 0.87
C ILE A 53 4.36 11.10 1.60
N GLY A 54 3.27 11.85 1.37
CA GLY A 54 1.97 11.54 1.96
C GLY A 54 1.48 10.13 1.59
N MET A 55 1.62 9.74 0.32
CA MET A 55 1.28 8.40 -0.15
C MET A 55 2.16 7.31 0.47
N LEU A 56 3.46 7.55 0.61
CA LEU A 56 4.38 6.59 1.24
C LEU A 56 4.06 6.37 2.72
N VAL A 57 3.75 7.44 3.45
CA VAL A 57 3.30 7.34 4.85
C VAL A 57 2.00 6.53 4.93
N PHE A 58 1.03 6.83 4.06
CA PHE A 58 -0.23 6.08 4.01
C PHE A 58 -0.01 4.59 3.71
N THR A 59 0.82 4.26 2.73
CA THR A 59 1.21 2.88 2.40
C THR A 59 1.85 2.17 3.59
N ALA A 60 2.79 2.82 4.28
CA ALA A 60 3.45 2.25 5.46
C ALA A 60 2.44 1.92 6.58
N LEU A 61 1.47 2.81 6.82
CA LEU A 61 0.40 2.58 7.79
C LEU A 61 -0.49 1.40 7.38
N PHE A 62 -0.86 1.30 6.11
CA PHE A 62 -1.71 0.20 5.62
C PHE A 62 -1.00 -1.15 5.69
N VAL A 63 0.28 -1.21 5.30
CA VAL A 63 1.09 -2.43 5.40
C VAL A 63 1.24 -2.84 6.86
N LEU A 64 1.54 -1.89 7.75
CA LEU A 64 1.64 -2.15 9.19
C LEU A 64 0.31 -2.70 9.74
N TRP A 65 -0.82 -2.10 9.38
CA TRP A 65 -2.14 -2.57 9.81
C TRP A 65 -2.48 -3.97 9.28
N ALA A 66 -2.21 -4.26 8.01
CA ALA A 66 -2.40 -5.58 7.42
C ALA A 66 -1.52 -6.64 8.12
N ARG A 67 -0.29 -6.26 8.49
CA ARG A 67 0.65 -7.11 9.24
C ARG A 67 0.18 -7.40 10.66
N LEU A 68 -0.37 -6.39 11.34
CA LEU A 68 -0.87 -6.50 12.72
C LEU A 68 -2.22 -7.23 12.82
N ARG A 69 -3.06 -7.15 11.78
CA ARG A 69 -4.39 -7.76 11.75
C ARG A 69 -4.58 -8.64 10.51
N PRO A 70 -3.91 -9.80 10.43
CA PRO A 70 -4.05 -10.72 9.30
C PRO A 70 -5.47 -11.31 9.24
N ILE A 71 -6.03 -11.42 8.03
CA ILE A 71 -7.31 -12.09 7.78
C ILE A 71 -7.04 -13.60 7.71
N ALA A 72 -7.74 -14.39 8.52
CA ALA A 72 -7.74 -15.84 8.44
C ALA A 72 -9.02 -16.28 7.70
N VAL A 73 -8.87 -17.15 6.68
CA VAL A 73 -10.01 -17.83 6.07
C VAL A 73 -10.12 -19.21 6.72
N PRO A 74 -11.30 -19.59 7.25
CA PRO A 74 -11.55 -20.95 7.68
C PRO A 74 -11.37 -21.90 6.50
N VAL A 75 -10.56 -22.95 6.67
CA VAL A 75 -10.59 -24.09 5.75
C VAL A 75 -11.81 -24.90 6.16
N GLU A 76 -12.80 -25.04 5.28
CA GLU A 76 -13.87 -26.02 5.48
C GLU A 76 -13.25 -27.42 5.35
N GLU A 77 -12.85 -28.02 6.48
CA GLU A 77 -13.02 -29.46 6.65
C GLU A 77 -14.52 -29.65 6.88
N ASP A 78 -15.25 -30.11 5.87
CA ASP A 78 -16.47 -30.93 6.00
C ASP A 78 -17.23 -31.01 4.67
N ALA A 79 -16.79 -31.91 3.79
CA ALA A 79 -17.64 -32.55 2.78
C ALA A 79 -17.05 -33.92 2.38
N THR A 80 -16.67 -34.72 3.37
CA THR A 80 -16.32 -36.14 3.18
C THR A 80 -16.97 -37.00 4.25
N GLU A 81 -18.27 -36.81 4.53
CA GLU A 81 -19.09 -37.86 5.14
C GLU A 81 -20.54 -37.76 4.64
N GLN A 82 -20.82 -38.42 3.51
CA GLN A 82 -21.89 -39.41 3.30
C GLN A 82 -22.00 -39.83 1.83
#